data_AF-A0A8J4RT35-F1
#
_entry.id   AF-A0A8J4RT35-F1
#
_cell.length_a   1.000
_cell.length_b   1.000
_cell.length_c   1.000
_cell.angle_alpha   90.00
_cell.angle_beta   90.00
_cell.angle_gamma   90.00
#
_symmetry.space_group_name_H-M   'P 1'
#
loop_
_entity.id
_entity.type
_entity.pdbx_description
1 polymer ?
#
loop_
_entity_poly.entity_id
_entity_poly.type
_entity_poly.pdbx_seq_one_letter_code
_entity_poly.pdbx_strand_id
1 'polypeptide(L)'
;MPQKLVMALEIKEEHVESLSSMDHDLCVKNFVWSKEEWPAINYDEFADGDDIPIISLLGILDEKKKKSQDYEILCQAMVNASSNWGFFKLVDHGVDLKVIENVKLRWNELFDLPMEQKLKGARSASLPLGYCATNPDYGKNLPWAEILQLLQSPQHVVAFATKMFGDQHQPFRLQVLKTDHQWVGIRPIPNSFVINIGDTIEAWTNGRLKSIVHRAVVNKEKQRLSAAYFISPSSSAIIDCPPQLMDPNANPRKYIPFKWEDFKKELLVQKRVVGKTALNRFLISN
;
A
#
# COMPACT_ATOMS: atom_id res chain seq x y z
N MET A 1 48.83 11.39 17.48
CA MET A 1 47.46 11.22 17.99
C MET A 1 46.78 10.17 17.13
N PRO A 2 46.33 9.02 17.65
CA PRO A 2 45.71 7.99 16.83
C PRO A 2 44.24 8.32 16.58
N GLN A 3 43.82 8.20 15.32
CA GLN A 3 42.42 8.21 14.89
C GLN A 3 41.66 7.09 15.62
N LYS A 4 40.61 7.46 16.35
CA LYS A 4 39.64 6.49 16.88
C LYS A 4 38.93 5.84 15.71
N LEU A 5 39.28 4.60 15.42
CA LEU A 5 38.50 3.69 14.60
C LEU A 5 37.17 3.47 15.34
N VAL A 6 36.09 4.08 14.85
CA VAL A 6 34.74 3.76 15.32
C VAL A 6 34.45 2.35 14.80
N MET A 7 34.59 1.35 15.66
CA MET A 7 34.11 0.01 15.36
C MET A 7 32.60 0.09 15.26
N ALA A 8 32.05 -0.07 14.06
CA ALA A 8 30.62 -0.27 13.85
C ALA A 8 30.22 -1.51 14.67
N LEU A 9 29.33 -1.31 15.66
CA LEU A 9 28.77 -2.41 16.43
C LEU A 9 28.08 -3.38 15.47
N GLU A 10 28.50 -4.64 15.49
CA GLU A 10 27.82 -5.71 14.76
C GLU A 10 26.51 -6.02 15.50
N ILE A 11 25.39 -5.57 14.94
CA ILE A 11 24.06 -5.70 15.54
C ILE A 11 23.56 -7.13 15.29
N LYS A 12 23.44 -7.92 16.35
CA LYS A 12 23.05 -9.34 16.27
C LYS A 12 21.60 -9.58 15.82
N GLU A 13 20.70 -8.61 16.04
CA GLU A 13 19.31 -8.64 15.58
C GLU A 13 18.86 -7.24 15.13
N GLU A 14 18.52 -7.12 13.84
CA GLU A 14 18.25 -5.83 13.19
C GLU A 14 16.74 -5.51 13.17
N HIS A 15 16.20 -5.01 14.28
CA HIS A 15 14.83 -4.48 14.32
C HIS A 15 14.81 -2.98 14.04
N VAL A 16 13.92 -2.53 13.16
CA VAL A 16 13.84 -1.13 12.72
C VAL A 16 13.73 -0.15 13.89
N GLU A 17 12.86 -0.42 14.87
CA GLU A 17 12.71 0.41 16.07
C GLU A 17 14.00 0.49 16.90
N SER A 18 14.61 -0.67 17.17
CA SER A 18 15.84 -0.77 17.98
C SER A 18 17.03 -0.09 17.30
N LEU A 19 17.07 -0.10 15.96
CA LEU A 19 18.07 0.63 15.18
C LEU A 19 17.79 2.14 15.17
N SER A 20 16.53 2.54 15.11
CA SER A 20 16.13 3.95 15.00
C SER A 20 16.39 4.77 16.28
N SER A 21 16.52 4.12 17.43
CA SER A 21 16.80 4.77 18.72
C SER A 21 18.28 4.98 19.03
N MET A 22 19.18 4.58 18.12
CA MET A 22 20.62 4.74 18.30
C MET A 22 21.11 6.10 17.76
N ASP A 23 21.77 6.88 18.61
CA ASP A 23 22.28 8.23 18.29
C ASP A 23 23.61 8.26 17.49
N HIS A 24 23.93 7.20 16.73
CA HIS A 24 25.18 7.14 15.93
C HIS A 24 24.97 6.52 14.55
N ASP A 25 25.90 6.80 13.63
CA ASP A 25 25.85 6.28 12.26
C ASP A 25 25.91 4.75 12.24
N LEU A 26 24.85 4.13 11.72
CA LEU A 26 24.73 2.68 11.58
C LEU A 26 24.93 2.25 10.12
N CYS A 27 25.79 1.25 9.91
CA CYS A 27 25.91 0.57 8.62
C CYS A 27 25.04 -0.68 8.63
N VAL A 28 23.77 -0.54 8.27
CA VAL A 28 22.81 -1.66 8.26
C VAL A 28 22.71 -2.25 6.85
N LYS A 29 23.61 -3.20 6.54
CA LYS A 29 23.77 -3.76 5.18
C LYS A 29 22.47 -4.31 4.59
N ASN A 30 21.57 -4.84 5.42
CA ASN A 30 20.33 -5.44 4.95
C ASN A 30 19.25 -4.41 4.56
N PHE A 31 19.43 -3.11 4.86
CA PHE A 31 18.47 -2.04 4.55
C PHE A 31 18.99 -1.09 3.46
N VAL A 32 20.18 -1.34 2.90
CA VAL A 32 20.72 -0.56 1.79
C VAL A 32 20.22 -1.15 0.47
N TRP A 33 19.34 -0.42 -0.21
CA TRP A 33 18.79 -0.82 -1.51
C TRP A 33 19.78 -0.49 -2.63
N SER A 34 19.60 -1.08 -3.82
CA SER A 34 20.43 -0.74 -4.98
C SER A 34 20.17 0.69 -5.44
N LYS A 35 21.15 1.33 -6.08
CA LYS A 35 21.08 2.75 -6.47
C LYS A 35 19.90 3.04 -7.41
N GLU A 36 19.52 2.07 -8.23
CA GLU A 36 18.41 2.16 -9.18
C GLU A 36 17.04 2.26 -8.47
N GLU A 37 16.97 1.82 -7.21
CA GLU A 37 15.74 1.79 -6.42
C GLU A 37 15.66 2.93 -5.40
N TRP A 38 16.72 3.73 -5.29
CA TRP A 38 16.75 4.88 -4.42
C TRP A 38 15.68 5.91 -4.79
N PRO A 39 15.20 6.70 -3.82
CA PRO A 39 14.34 7.82 -4.09
C PRO A 39 14.91 8.72 -5.18
N ALA A 40 14.17 8.89 -6.27
CA ALA A 40 14.55 9.74 -7.40
C ALA A 40 14.15 11.22 -7.17
N ILE A 41 13.27 11.45 -6.19
CA ILE A 41 12.80 12.76 -5.76
C ILE A 41 12.95 12.84 -4.24
N ASN A 42 13.11 14.05 -3.69
CA ASN A 42 13.26 14.25 -2.25
C ASN A 42 11.97 13.92 -1.49
N TYR A 43 12.10 13.66 -0.18
CA TYR A 43 10.97 13.25 0.67
C TYR A 43 9.81 14.26 0.69
N ASP A 44 10.12 15.57 0.71
CA ASP A 44 9.13 16.67 0.72
C ASP A 44 8.93 17.31 -0.66
N GLU A 45 9.44 16.69 -1.72
CA GLU A 45 9.26 17.17 -3.09
C GLU A 45 7.95 16.64 -3.67
N PHE A 46 7.07 17.57 -4.01
CA PHE A 46 5.80 17.30 -4.68
C PHE A 46 5.86 17.99 -6.04
N ALA A 47 5.40 17.32 -7.09
CA ALA A 47 5.35 17.96 -8.40
C ALA A 47 4.43 19.19 -8.34
N ASP A 48 4.89 20.30 -8.90
CA ASP A 48 4.09 21.50 -9.09
C ASP A 48 3.06 21.22 -10.20
N GLY A 49 1.80 21.02 -9.80
CA GLY A 49 0.68 20.79 -10.72
C GLY A 49 0.28 19.33 -10.98
N ASP A 50 1.19 18.35 -10.79
CA ASP A 50 0.90 16.92 -11.00
C ASP A 50 0.58 16.23 -9.66
N ASP A 51 -0.68 16.20 -9.28
CA ASP A 51 -1.16 15.42 -8.14
C ASP A 51 -2.27 14.46 -8.62
N ILE A 52 -2.44 13.34 -7.94
CA ILE A 52 -3.47 12.37 -8.33
C ILE A 52 -4.87 13.03 -8.22
N PRO A 53 -5.82 12.68 -9.11
CA PRO A 53 -7.14 13.29 -9.12
C PRO A 53 -7.85 13.20 -7.77
N ILE A 54 -8.58 14.25 -7.41
CA ILE A 54 -9.45 14.29 -6.22
C ILE A 54 -10.88 14.02 -6.66
N ILE A 55 -11.53 13.06 -6.02
CA ILE A 55 -12.89 12.61 -6.32
C ILE A 55 -13.72 12.73 -5.06
N SER A 56 -14.81 13.50 -5.12
CA SER A 56 -15.75 13.68 -4.01
C SER A 56 -16.97 12.78 -4.19
N LEU A 57 -17.38 12.08 -3.13
CA LEU A 57 -18.66 11.36 -3.11
C LEU A 57 -19.80 12.22 -2.53
N LEU A 58 -19.61 13.54 -2.40
CA LEU A 58 -20.63 14.41 -1.83
C LEU A 58 -21.91 14.36 -2.67
N GLY A 59 -23.03 14.16 -2.00
CA GLY A 59 -24.35 14.25 -2.62
C GLY A 59 -24.75 13.05 -3.50
N ILE A 60 -23.93 12.00 -3.62
CA ILE A 60 -24.22 10.80 -4.44
C ILE A 60 -24.25 9.48 -3.64
N LEU A 61 -24.01 9.55 -2.32
CA LEU A 61 -24.14 8.39 -1.42
C LEU A 61 -25.60 7.96 -1.17
N ASP A 62 -26.58 8.79 -1.56
CA ASP A 62 -27.99 8.43 -1.53
C ASP A 62 -28.33 7.50 -2.70
N GLU A 63 -28.87 6.32 -2.39
CA GLU A 63 -29.25 5.31 -3.39
C GLU A 63 -30.23 5.83 -4.43
N LYS A 64 -31.08 6.81 -4.08
CA LYS A 64 -32.04 7.44 -5.00
C LYS A 64 -31.36 8.23 -6.12
N LYS A 65 -30.06 8.55 -5.97
CA LYS A 65 -29.28 9.33 -6.93
C LYS A 65 -28.35 8.49 -7.82
N LYS A 66 -28.32 7.16 -7.67
CA LYS A 66 -27.49 6.23 -8.49
C LYS A 66 -27.84 6.19 -9.99
N LYS A 67 -28.79 7.00 -10.45
CA LYS A 67 -29.17 7.18 -11.87
C LYS A 67 -29.16 8.64 -12.32
N SER A 68 -28.60 9.54 -11.50
CA SER A 68 -28.49 10.95 -11.90
C SER A 68 -27.33 11.14 -12.88
N GLN A 69 -27.39 12.22 -13.65
CA GLN A 69 -26.28 12.66 -14.49
C GLN A 69 -25.00 12.85 -13.66
N ASP A 70 -25.12 13.33 -12.43
CA ASP A 70 -23.98 13.55 -11.52
C ASP A 70 -23.28 12.24 -11.14
N TYR A 71 -24.04 11.15 -10.96
CA TYR A 71 -23.47 9.83 -10.68
C TYR A 71 -22.64 9.32 -11.87
N GLU A 72 -23.14 9.47 -13.09
CA GLU A 72 -22.40 9.07 -14.31
C GLU A 72 -21.13 9.90 -14.50
N ILE A 73 -21.21 11.22 -14.28
CA ILE A 73 -20.03 12.11 -14.33
C ILE A 73 -18.97 11.66 -13.33
N LEU A 74 -19.38 11.31 -12.11
CA LEU A 74 -18.49 10.82 -11.09
C LEU A 74 -17.86 9.47 -11.48
N CYS A 75 -18.67 8.50 -11.93
CA CYS A 75 -18.17 7.22 -12.40
C CYS A 75 -17.13 7.40 -13.51
N GLN A 76 -17.39 8.30 -14.46
CA GLN A 76 -16.44 8.63 -15.51
C GLN A 76 -15.16 9.26 -14.97
N ALA A 77 -15.25 10.14 -13.98
CA ALA A 77 -14.08 10.71 -13.30
C ALA A 77 -13.23 9.62 -12.62
N MET A 78 -13.87 8.67 -11.94
CA MET A 78 -13.18 7.52 -11.31
C MET A 78 -12.51 6.63 -12.35
N VAL A 79 -13.19 6.32 -13.47
CA VAL A 79 -12.61 5.55 -14.57
C VAL A 79 -11.42 6.29 -15.18
N ASN A 80 -11.54 7.59 -15.43
CA ASN A 80 -10.46 8.40 -16.00
C ASN A 80 -9.24 8.45 -15.07
N ALA A 81 -9.44 8.68 -13.77
CA ALA A 81 -8.36 8.66 -12.79
C ALA A 81 -7.69 7.29 -12.71
N SER A 82 -8.49 6.22 -12.66
CA SER A 82 -8.01 4.84 -12.62
C SER A 82 -7.28 4.41 -13.89
N SER A 83 -7.67 4.93 -15.05
CA SER A 83 -7.04 4.61 -16.35
C SER A 83 -5.77 5.41 -16.61
N ASN A 84 -5.73 6.67 -16.16
CA ASN A 84 -4.60 7.56 -16.41
C ASN A 84 -3.53 7.45 -15.33
N TRP A 85 -3.96 7.38 -14.06
CA TRP A 85 -3.08 7.40 -12.89
C TRP A 85 -3.03 6.08 -12.13
N GLY A 86 -4.07 5.25 -12.22
CA GLY A 86 -4.22 4.08 -11.34
C GLY A 86 -4.46 4.44 -9.87
N PHE A 87 -4.58 5.73 -9.57
CA PHE A 87 -4.69 6.31 -8.24
C PHE A 87 -5.65 7.52 -8.25
N PHE A 88 -6.33 7.73 -7.14
CA PHE A 88 -7.05 8.98 -6.85
C PHE A 88 -7.23 9.18 -5.34
N LYS A 89 -7.48 10.42 -4.92
CA LYS A 89 -7.90 10.74 -3.56
C LYS A 89 -9.40 10.79 -3.50
N LEU A 90 -9.98 10.09 -2.53
CA LEU A 90 -11.40 10.07 -2.27
C LEU A 90 -11.70 10.97 -1.07
N VAL A 91 -12.55 11.97 -1.27
CA VAL A 91 -13.06 12.88 -0.24
C VAL A 91 -14.59 12.74 -0.15
N ASP A 92 -15.18 13.29 0.93
CA ASP A 92 -16.62 13.21 1.19
C ASP A 92 -17.15 11.77 1.15
N HIS A 93 -16.31 10.83 1.54
CA HIS A 93 -16.48 9.39 1.37
C HIS A 93 -17.58 8.77 2.25
N GLY A 94 -18.23 9.57 3.12
CA GLY A 94 -19.31 9.12 4.01
C GLY A 94 -18.85 8.34 5.25
N VAL A 95 -17.60 7.90 5.32
CA VAL A 95 -17.02 7.35 6.56
C VAL A 95 -16.93 8.45 7.62
N ASP A 96 -17.49 8.17 8.80
CA ASP A 96 -17.45 9.07 9.95
C ASP A 96 -15.99 9.39 10.33
N LEU A 97 -15.69 10.68 10.46
CA LEU A 97 -14.36 11.16 10.83
C LEU A 97 -13.93 10.63 12.19
N LYS A 98 -14.86 10.41 13.11
CA LYS A 98 -14.58 9.79 14.41
C LYS A 98 -14.07 8.36 14.27
N VAL A 99 -14.55 7.61 13.27
CA VAL A 99 -14.02 6.26 12.99
C VAL A 99 -12.59 6.35 12.48
N ILE A 100 -12.31 7.29 11.57
CA ILE A 100 -10.96 7.49 11.01
C ILE A 100 -9.98 7.94 12.11
N GLU A 101 -10.40 8.87 12.96
CA GLU A 101 -9.66 9.29 14.14
C GLU A 101 -9.39 8.08 15.01
N ASN A 102 -10.42 7.40 15.52
CA ASN A 102 -10.28 6.25 16.42
C ASN A 102 -9.28 5.21 15.88
N VAL A 103 -9.37 4.88 14.59
CA VAL A 103 -8.47 3.92 13.94
C VAL A 103 -7.02 4.40 13.95
N LYS A 104 -6.74 5.66 13.58
CA LYS A 104 -5.38 6.22 13.64
C LYS A 104 -4.83 6.12 15.06
N LEU A 105 -5.66 6.47 16.04
CA LEU A 105 -5.33 6.47 17.46
C LEU A 105 -4.93 5.08 17.94
N ARG A 106 -5.77 4.06 17.65
CA ARG A 106 -5.49 2.67 18.03
C ARG A 106 -4.19 2.14 17.44
N TRP A 107 -3.83 2.52 16.21
CA TRP A 107 -2.64 1.98 15.58
C TRP A 107 -1.35 2.51 16.18
N ASN A 108 -1.27 3.79 16.52
CA ASN A 108 -0.01 4.31 17.06
C ASN A 108 0.25 3.79 18.46
N GLU A 109 -0.77 3.68 19.31
CA GLU A 109 -0.62 3.02 20.60
C GLU A 109 -0.03 1.61 20.46
N LEU A 110 -0.47 0.84 19.46
CA LEU A 110 0.07 -0.49 19.20
C LEU A 110 1.55 -0.45 18.84
N PHE A 111 1.98 0.51 18.02
CA PHE A 111 3.38 0.64 17.60
C PHE A 111 4.27 1.27 18.68
N ASP A 112 3.68 2.02 19.62
CA ASP A 112 4.34 2.58 20.82
C ASP A 112 4.56 1.52 21.93
N LEU A 113 3.93 0.34 21.83
CA LEU A 113 4.16 -0.74 22.80
C LEU A 113 5.62 -1.24 22.74
N PRO A 114 6.18 -1.71 23.89
CA PRO A 114 7.49 -2.32 23.90
C PRO A 114 7.58 -3.48 22.89
N MET A 115 8.72 -3.62 22.20
CA MET A 115 8.96 -4.66 21.20
C MET A 115 8.58 -6.07 21.69
N GLU A 116 8.88 -6.41 22.95
CA GLU A 116 8.50 -7.70 23.55
C GLU A 116 6.99 -7.95 23.50
N GLN A 117 6.17 -6.91 23.71
CA GLN A 117 4.72 -7.02 23.62
C GLN A 117 4.25 -7.16 22.17
N LYS A 118 4.83 -6.38 21.24
CA LYS A 118 4.52 -6.46 19.81
C LYS A 118 4.83 -7.85 19.24
N LEU A 119 5.94 -8.45 19.65
CA LEU A 119 6.36 -9.79 19.24
C LEU A 119 5.43 -10.93 19.72
N LYS A 120 4.58 -10.70 20.74
CA LYS A 120 3.54 -11.69 21.11
C LYS A 120 2.51 -11.90 20.00
N GLY A 121 2.31 -10.89 19.14
CA GLY A 121 1.47 -10.97 17.95
C GLY A 121 2.24 -11.34 16.68
N ALA A 122 3.50 -11.80 16.79
CA ALA A 122 4.31 -12.14 15.62
C ALA A 122 3.72 -13.32 14.84
N ARG A 123 4.05 -13.35 13.54
CA ARG A 123 3.66 -14.48 12.68
C ARG A 123 4.20 -15.79 13.22
N SER A 124 3.37 -16.82 13.16
CA SER A 124 3.70 -18.18 13.56
C SER A 124 3.02 -19.19 12.64
N ALA A 125 3.29 -20.48 12.82
CA ALA A 125 2.61 -21.53 12.07
C ALA A 125 1.08 -21.53 12.31
N SER A 126 0.63 -21.14 13.51
CA SER A 126 -0.79 -21.05 13.88
C SER A 126 -1.41 -19.68 13.58
N LEU A 127 -0.58 -18.64 13.40
CA LEU A 127 -0.99 -17.28 13.08
C LEU A 127 -0.17 -16.77 11.88
N PRO A 128 -0.56 -17.16 10.65
CA PRO A 128 0.26 -16.91 9.45
C PRO A 128 0.35 -15.43 9.08
N LEU A 129 -0.54 -14.59 9.58
CA LEU A 129 -0.50 -13.13 9.50
C LEU A 129 -0.38 -12.54 10.89
N GLY A 130 0.48 -11.55 11.07
CA GLY A 130 0.73 -10.95 12.37
C GLY A 130 1.75 -9.82 12.26
N TYR A 131 2.35 -9.47 13.40
CA TYR A 131 3.39 -8.46 13.50
C TYR A 131 4.73 -8.95 12.92
N CYS A 132 5.47 -8.06 12.26
CA CYS A 132 6.75 -8.30 11.62
C CYS A 132 7.68 -7.09 11.84
N ALA A 133 8.77 -7.31 12.58
CA ALA A 133 9.78 -6.29 12.84
C ALA A 133 10.91 -6.26 11.79
N THR A 134 11.14 -7.38 11.07
CA THR A 134 12.28 -7.56 10.16
C THR A 134 11.88 -7.91 8.72
N ASN A 135 10.59 -8.13 8.45
CA ASN A 135 10.02 -8.41 7.13
C ASN A 135 10.83 -9.42 6.28
N PRO A 136 11.08 -10.64 6.78
CA PRO A 136 11.99 -11.60 6.14
C PRO A 136 11.53 -12.07 4.75
N ASP A 137 10.26 -11.89 4.42
CA ASP A 137 9.70 -12.25 3.11
C ASP A 137 10.41 -11.53 1.94
N TYR A 138 11.03 -10.37 2.19
CA TYR A 138 11.82 -9.64 1.18
C TYR A 138 13.15 -10.31 0.83
N GLY A 139 13.67 -11.20 1.70
CA GLY A 139 14.93 -11.93 1.52
C GLY A 139 16.20 -11.08 1.70
N LYS A 140 16.37 -10.01 0.92
CA LYS A 140 17.45 -8.99 1.02
C LYS A 140 16.86 -7.60 0.75
N ASN A 141 17.54 -6.54 1.14
CA ASN A 141 17.07 -5.15 1.01
C ASN A 141 15.72 -4.95 1.73
N LEU A 142 15.73 -5.24 3.02
CA LEU A 142 14.58 -5.15 3.91
C LEU A 142 14.01 -3.72 3.89
N PRO A 143 12.68 -3.56 3.94
CA PRO A 143 12.08 -2.25 4.11
C PRO A 143 12.37 -1.73 5.53
N TRP A 144 12.61 -0.42 5.63
CA TRP A 144 12.70 0.26 6.92
C TRP A 144 11.29 0.51 7.49
N ALA A 145 10.63 -0.57 7.92
CA ALA A 145 9.26 -0.54 8.45
C ALA A 145 8.98 -1.70 9.41
N GLU A 146 8.10 -1.48 10.38
CA GLU A 146 7.37 -2.56 11.07
C GLU A 146 6.02 -2.78 10.36
N ILE A 147 5.55 -4.03 10.25
CA ILE A 147 4.30 -4.36 9.55
C ILE A 147 3.40 -5.24 10.42
N LEU A 148 2.12 -4.88 10.53
CA LEU A 148 1.07 -5.73 11.09
C LEU A 148 0.08 -6.12 9.99
N GLN A 149 -0.13 -7.43 9.80
CA GLN A 149 -1.13 -7.96 8.85
C GLN A 149 -2.23 -8.72 9.61
N LEU A 150 -3.49 -8.47 9.29
CA LEU A 150 -4.65 -9.12 9.93
C LEU A 150 -5.63 -9.66 8.87
N LEU A 151 -6.13 -10.88 9.07
CA LEU A 151 -7.24 -11.45 8.28
C LEU A 151 -8.57 -10.97 8.88
N GLN A 152 -9.45 -10.46 8.03
CA GLN A 152 -10.72 -9.85 8.45
C GLN A 152 -11.74 -10.91 8.89
N SER A 153 -11.84 -11.10 10.21
CA SER A 153 -13.11 -11.47 10.86
C SER A 153 -13.54 -10.28 11.72
N PRO A 154 -14.72 -9.68 11.48
CA PRO A 154 -15.25 -8.60 12.31
C PRO A 154 -15.30 -8.95 13.80
N GLN A 155 -15.50 -10.23 14.13
CA GLN A 155 -15.60 -10.71 15.53
C GLN A 155 -14.26 -10.66 16.28
N HIS A 156 -13.13 -10.94 15.62
CA HIS A 156 -11.79 -10.85 16.26
C HIS A 156 -11.31 -9.42 16.44
N VAL A 157 -11.70 -8.51 15.54
CA VAL A 157 -11.38 -7.08 15.61
C VAL A 157 -12.17 -6.37 16.72
N VAL A 158 -13.45 -6.72 16.91
CA VAL A 158 -14.33 -6.14 17.94
C VAL A 158 -13.97 -6.61 19.36
N ALA A 159 -13.55 -7.87 19.53
CA ALA A 159 -13.11 -8.42 20.84
C ALA A 159 -11.83 -7.78 21.37
N PHE A 160 -10.95 -7.32 20.48
CA PHE A 160 -9.68 -6.66 20.80
C PHE A 160 -9.85 -5.15 21.02
N ALA A 161 -10.71 -4.50 20.23
CA ALA A 161 -10.94 -3.05 20.25
C ALA A 161 -11.67 -2.52 21.51
N THR A 162 -12.41 -3.37 22.22
CA THR A 162 -13.22 -2.96 23.39
C THR A 162 -12.38 -2.56 24.61
N LYS A 163 -11.05 -2.80 24.60
CA LYS A 163 -10.26 -2.79 25.84
C LYS A 163 -9.39 -1.56 26.12
N MET A 164 -9.02 -0.71 25.16
CA MET A 164 -7.92 0.25 25.38
C MET A 164 -8.09 1.52 24.52
N PHE A 165 -7.94 2.72 25.12
CA PHE A 165 -8.28 4.08 24.62
C PHE A 165 -7.09 5.09 24.76
N GLY A 166 -6.97 6.14 23.91
CA GLY A 166 -6.01 7.30 23.99
C GLY A 166 -5.23 7.79 22.71
N ASP A 167 -4.83 9.09 22.58
CA ASP A 167 -4.67 9.80 21.27
C ASP A 167 -3.45 10.76 21.00
N GLN A 168 -2.72 10.71 19.82
CA GLN A 168 -1.98 11.83 19.10
C GLN A 168 -1.31 11.50 17.69
N HIS A 169 -1.66 12.07 16.50
CA HIS A 169 -0.97 11.79 15.15
C HIS A 169 -0.71 12.93 14.12
N GLN A 170 0.16 12.66 13.11
CA GLN A 170 0.60 13.53 11.97
C GLN A 170 0.66 12.79 10.59
N PRO A 171 0.72 13.49 9.42
CA PRO A 171 0.32 12.94 8.11
C PRO A 171 1.39 12.17 7.27
N PHE A 172 0.87 11.29 6.41
CA PHE A 172 1.52 10.28 5.55
C PHE A 172 2.34 10.81 4.35
N ARG A 173 3.20 9.95 3.76
CA ARG A 173 3.86 10.16 2.43
C ARG A 173 3.81 8.90 1.54
N LEU A 174 3.52 9.06 0.25
CA LEU A 174 3.45 7.97 -0.74
C LEU A 174 4.00 8.52 -2.07
N GLN A 175 4.77 7.72 -2.80
CA GLN A 175 5.23 8.06 -4.15
C GLN A 175 4.66 7.07 -5.17
N VAL A 176 4.22 7.58 -6.33
CA VAL A 176 3.70 6.78 -7.45
C VAL A 176 4.60 6.94 -8.66
N LEU A 177 4.74 5.89 -9.47
CA LEU A 177 5.47 5.92 -10.73
C LEU A 177 4.51 6.24 -11.88
N LYS A 178 4.63 7.41 -12.48
CA LYS A 178 3.84 7.80 -13.67
C LYS A 178 4.20 6.93 -14.89
N THR A 179 3.35 6.99 -15.91
CA THR A 179 3.57 6.26 -17.18
C THR A 179 4.80 6.75 -17.97
N ASP A 180 5.25 7.98 -17.71
CA ASP A 180 6.48 8.57 -18.25
C ASP A 180 7.75 8.19 -17.44
N HIS A 181 7.62 7.22 -16.53
CA HIS A 181 8.67 6.74 -15.62
C HIS A 181 9.18 7.77 -14.61
N GLN A 182 8.43 8.85 -14.37
CA GLN A 182 8.74 9.81 -13.32
C GLN A 182 8.07 9.43 -11.99
N TRP A 183 8.82 9.53 -10.89
CA TRP A 183 8.28 9.40 -9.55
C TRP A 183 7.64 10.71 -9.10
N VAL A 184 6.44 10.64 -8.54
CA VAL A 184 5.71 11.80 -8.00
C VAL A 184 5.29 11.54 -6.57
N GLY A 185 5.56 12.51 -5.69
CA GLY A 185 5.07 12.52 -4.32
C GLY A 185 3.58 12.88 -4.26
N ILE A 186 2.80 12.10 -3.52
CA ILE A 186 1.36 12.35 -3.32
C ILE A 186 1.16 13.22 -2.08
N ARG A 187 0.56 14.41 -2.26
CA ARG A 187 0.22 15.28 -1.12
C ARG A 187 -0.92 14.68 -0.30
N PRO A 188 -0.78 14.51 1.02
CA PRO A 188 -1.89 14.06 1.84
C PRO A 188 -2.98 15.13 1.89
N ILE A 189 -4.23 14.73 1.70
CA ILE A 189 -5.40 15.58 1.97
C ILE A 189 -6.01 15.11 3.30
N PRO A 190 -6.21 15.99 4.30
CA PRO A 190 -6.91 15.63 5.53
C PRO A 190 -8.25 14.97 5.23
N ASN A 191 -8.60 13.93 5.99
CA ASN A 191 -9.89 13.23 5.87
C ASN A 191 -10.18 12.72 4.45
N SER A 192 -9.14 12.20 3.78
CA SER A 192 -9.26 11.54 2.49
C SER A 192 -8.66 10.14 2.54
N PHE A 193 -9.10 9.29 1.61
CA PHE A 193 -8.44 8.02 1.32
C PHE A 193 -7.68 8.12 0.01
N VAL A 194 -6.49 7.54 -0.05
CA VAL A 194 -5.84 7.25 -1.33
C VAL A 194 -6.33 5.89 -1.80
N ILE A 195 -6.97 5.86 -2.96
CA ILE A 195 -7.44 4.64 -3.61
C ILE A 195 -6.49 4.32 -4.76
N ASN A 196 -6.11 3.05 -4.88
CA ASN A 196 -5.32 2.56 -5.98
C ASN A 196 -5.95 1.31 -6.61
N ILE A 197 -5.70 1.15 -7.90
CA ILE A 197 -6.07 -0.04 -8.64
C ILE A 197 -4.99 -1.10 -8.44
N GLY A 198 -5.42 -2.34 -8.21
CA GLY A 198 -4.53 -3.50 -8.13
C GLY A 198 -4.59 -4.37 -9.39
N ASP A 199 -3.59 -5.23 -9.55
CA ASP A 199 -3.42 -6.12 -10.70
C ASP A 199 -4.67 -6.94 -11.05
N THR A 200 -5.43 -7.38 -10.04
CA THR A 200 -6.68 -8.12 -10.25
C THR A 200 -7.69 -7.31 -11.08
N ILE A 201 -7.86 -6.01 -10.78
CA ILE A 201 -8.79 -5.14 -11.51
C ILE A 201 -8.21 -4.75 -12.86
N GLU A 202 -6.89 -4.56 -12.97
CA GLU A 202 -6.23 -4.36 -14.26
C GLU A 202 -6.52 -5.54 -15.21
N ALA A 203 -6.32 -6.78 -14.73
CA ALA A 203 -6.62 -7.99 -15.49
C ALA A 203 -8.10 -8.09 -15.87
N TRP A 204 -8.99 -7.90 -14.90
CA TRP A 204 -10.44 -7.97 -15.10
C TRP A 204 -10.97 -6.92 -16.08
N THR A 205 -10.30 -5.77 -16.18
CA THR A 205 -10.66 -4.71 -17.14
C THR A 205 -9.84 -4.75 -18.43
N ASN A 206 -9.09 -5.83 -18.68
CA ASN A 206 -8.21 -6.00 -19.85
C ASN A 206 -7.22 -4.84 -20.05
N GLY A 207 -6.67 -4.32 -18.95
CA GLY A 207 -5.71 -3.23 -18.93
C GLY A 207 -6.30 -1.84 -19.13
N ARG A 208 -7.64 -1.68 -19.07
CA ARG A 208 -8.26 -0.35 -19.15
C ARG A 208 -7.98 0.47 -17.89
N LEU A 209 -8.11 -0.14 -16.72
CA LEU A 209 -7.69 0.46 -15.44
C LEU A 209 -6.27 0.00 -15.12
N LYS A 210 -5.42 0.90 -14.62
CA LYS A 210 -4.00 0.63 -14.45
C LYS A 210 -3.64 0.42 -12.98
N SER A 211 -3.12 -0.75 -12.65
CA SER A 211 -2.30 -0.99 -11.46
C SER A 211 -0.94 -0.32 -11.65
N ILE A 212 -0.52 0.51 -10.71
CA ILE A 212 0.69 1.34 -10.84
C ILE A 212 1.68 1.03 -9.74
N VAL A 213 2.96 0.94 -10.12
CA VAL A 213 4.07 0.74 -9.19
C VAL A 213 4.17 1.98 -8.28
N HIS A 214 4.29 1.74 -6.99
CA HIS A 214 4.34 2.79 -5.97
C HIS A 214 5.27 2.38 -4.83
N ARG A 215 5.77 3.35 -4.08
CA ARG A 215 6.64 3.11 -2.93
C ARG A 215 6.35 4.07 -1.78
N ALA A 216 6.66 3.62 -0.57
CA ALA A 216 6.72 4.48 0.61
C ALA A 216 8.20 4.82 0.89
N VAL A 217 8.48 6.10 1.14
CA VAL A 217 9.84 6.58 1.43
C VAL A 217 9.90 7.03 2.89
N VAL A 218 11.04 6.78 3.53
CA VAL A 218 11.31 7.16 4.93
C VAL A 218 12.06 8.49 5.01
N ASN A 219 12.12 9.08 6.21
CA ASN A 219 12.88 10.28 6.50
C ASN A 219 13.57 10.12 7.86
N LYS A 220 14.53 11.00 8.16
CA LYS A 220 15.31 11.00 9.40
C LYS A 220 14.66 11.72 10.59
N GLU A 221 13.59 12.47 10.35
CA GLU A 221 13.03 13.42 11.32
C GLU A 221 11.86 12.85 12.10
N LYS A 222 11.00 12.06 11.44
CA LYS A 222 9.70 11.64 11.97
C LYS A 222 9.30 10.26 11.47
N GLN A 223 8.75 9.46 12.39
CA GLN A 223 8.10 8.20 12.08
C GLN A 223 6.81 8.43 11.26
N ARG A 224 6.45 7.44 10.45
CA ARG A 224 5.27 7.45 9.60
C ARG A 224 4.53 6.14 9.76
N LEU A 225 3.34 6.20 10.33
CA LEU A 225 2.37 5.11 10.27
C LEU A 225 1.61 5.16 8.94
N SER A 226 1.12 4.06 8.40
CA SER A 226 0.04 4.02 7.38
C SER A 226 -0.72 2.72 7.46
N ALA A 227 -1.96 2.71 7.00
CA ALA A 227 -2.70 1.47 6.82
C ALA A 227 -3.32 1.37 5.44
N ALA A 228 -3.28 0.15 4.92
CA ALA A 228 -3.86 -0.21 3.65
C ALA A 228 -4.93 -1.27 3.89
N TYR A 229 -6.09 -1.07 3.28
CA TYR A 229 -7.16 -2.04 3.24
C TYR A 229 -7.24 -2.64 1.84
N PHE A 230 -6.99 -3.94 1.73
CA PHE A 230 -6.99 -4.64 0.45
C PHE A 230 -8.34 -5.32 0.23
N ILE A 231 -9.09 -4.85 -0.78
CA ILE A 231 -10.27 -5.57 -1.27
C ILE A 231 -9.78 -6.63 -2.25
N SER A 232 -10.08 -7.89 -1.95
CA SER A 232 -9.66 -9.03 -2.76
C SER A 232 -10.84 -9.98 -3.02
N PRO A 233 -10.90 -10.62 -4.20
CA PRO A 233 -11.86 -11.69 -4.46
C PRO A 233 -11.70 -12.88 -3.50
N SER A 234 -12.67 -13.78 -3.51
CA SER A 234 -12.50 -15.09 -2.87
C SER A 234 -11.42 -15.90 -3.59
N SER A 235 -10.77 -16.84 -2.88
CA SER A 235 -9.78 -17.76 -3.47
C SER A 235 -10.29 -18.51 -4.70
N SER A 236 -11.58 -18.84 -4.73
CA SER A 236 -12.20 -19.57 -5.85
C SER A 236 -12.62 -18.69 -7.04
N ALA A 237 -12.57 -17.36 -6.92
CA ALA A 237 -13.00 -16.47 -7.98
C ALA A 237 -12.15 -16.63 -9.25
N ILE A 238 -12.82 -16.69 -10.40
CA ILE A 238 -12.18 -16.65 -11.71
C ILE A 238 -12.11 -15.19 -12.16
N ILE A 239 -10.90 -14.74 -12.46
CA ILE A 239 -10.63 -13.44 -13.06
C ILE A 239 -10.65 -13.62 -14.57
N ASP A 240 -11.69 -13.11 -15.19
CA ASP A 240 -11.85 -13.07 -16.64
C ASP A 240 -12.45 -11.72 -17.05
N CYS A 241 -11.99 -11.17 -18.17
CA CYS A 241 -12.48 -9.90 -18.64
C CYS A 241 -13.87 -10.03 -19.28
N PRO A 242 -14.86 -9.22 -18.85
CA PRO A 242 -16.14 -9.13 -19.52
C PRO A 242 -15.98 -8.74 -21.01
N PRO A 243 -16.68 -9.41 -21.95
CA PRO A 243 -16.59 -9.10 -23.38
C PRO A 243 -16.82 -7.63 -23.73
N GLN A 244 -17.67 -6.94 -22.97
CA GLN A 244 -18.01 -5.52 -23.17
C GLN A 244 -16.84 -4.56 -22.88
N LEU A 245 -15.78 -5.04 -22.21
CA LEU A 245 -14.58 -4.25 -21.94
C LEU A 245 -13.43 -4.57 -22.92
N MET A 246 -13.68 -5.48 -23.88
CA MET A 246 -12.73 -5.86 -24.92
C MET A 246 -13.21 -5.35 -26.28
N ASP A 247 -12.26 -5.04 -27.15
CA ASP A 247 -12.52 -4.73 -28.55
C ASP A 247 -11.53 -5.56 -29.39
N PRO A 248 -11.97 -6.47 -30.26
CA PRO A 248 -11.07 -7.34 -31.01
C PRO A 248 -10.01 -6.59 -31.85
N ASN A 249 -10.29 -5.35 -32.24
CA ASN A 249 -9.41 -4.55 -33.10
C ASN A 249 -8.57 -3.56 -32.28
N ALA A 250 -9.17 -2.88 -31.30
CA ALA A 250 -8.54 -1.79 -30.56
C ALA A 250 -7.99 -2.19 -29.19
N ASN A 251 -8.58 -3.20 -28.53
CA ASN A 251 -8.16 -3.70 -27.23
C ASN A 251 -8.44 -5.21 -27.11
N PRO A 252 -7.74 -6.06 -27.90
CA PRO A 252 -7.94 -7.49 -27.87
C PRO A 252 -7.62 -8.05 -26.50
N ARG A 253 -8.09 -9.27 -26.22
CA ARG A 253 -7.83 -9.96 -24.95
C ARG A 253 -6.32 -10.01 -24.67
N LYS A 254 -5.92 -9.48 -23.52
CA LYS A 254 -4.52 -9.45 -23.05
C LYS A 254 -4.22 -10.55 -22.05
N TYR A 255 -5.22 -10.99 -21.29
CA TYR A 255 -5.03 -11.96 -20.23
C TYR A 255 -5.84 -13.24 -20.47
N ILE A 256 -5.22 -14.39 -20.17
CA ILE A 256 -5.95 -15.66 -20.04
C ILE A 256 -6.82 -15.61 -18.77
N PRO A 257 -7.99 -16.26 -18.73
CA PRO A 257 -8.73 -16.41 -17.48
C PRO A 257 -7.90 -17.16 -16.44
N PHE A 258 -7.94 -16.73 -15.17
CA PHE A 258 -7.20 -17.39 -14.10
C PHE A 258 -7.95 -17.38 -12.77
N LYS A 259 -7.67 -18.35 -11.90
CA LYS A 259 -8.21 -18.38 -10.53
C LYS A 259 -7.43 -17.41 -9.65
N TRP A 260 -8.11 -16.63 -8.81
CA TRP A 260 -7.47 -15.63 -7.96
C TRP A 260 -6.47 -16.26 -6.96
N GLU A 261 -6.73 -17.48 -6.48
CA GLU A 261 -5.78 -18.22 -5.63
C GLU A 261 -4.43 -18.48 -6.33
N ASP A 262 -4.43 -18.77 -7.63
CA ASP A 262 -3.20 -19.05 -8.37
C ASP A 262 -2.40 -17.75 -8.56
N PHE A 263 -3.09 -16.66 -8.90
CA PHE A 263 -2.48 -15.33 -8.93
C PHE A 263 -1.91 -14.91 -7.56
N LYS A 264 -2.64 -15.18 -6.47
CA LYS A 264 -2.16 -14.91 -5.10
C LYS A 264 -0.89 -15.71 -4.77
N LYS A 265 -0.80 -16.98 -5.19
CA LYS A 265 0.42 -17.78 -5.01
C LYS A 265 1.60 -17.15 -5.76
N GLU A 266 1.37 -16.66 -6.97
CA GLU A 266 2.42 -15.95 -7.73
C GLU A 266 2.92 -14.69 -7.03
N LEU A 267 2.02 -13.87 -6.48
CA LEU A 267 2.39 -12.70 -5.68
C LEU A 267 3.24 -13.06 -4.46
N LEU A 268 2.94 -14.18 -3.80
CA LEU A 268 3.68 -14.64 -2.62
C LEU A 268 5.04 -15.29 -2.96
N VAL A 269 5.14 -15.92 -4.13
CA VAL A 269 6.42 -16.45 -4.64
C VAL A 269 7.35 -15.32 -5.04
N GLN A 270 6.80 -14.24 -5.59
CA GLN A 270 7.53 -13.04 -5.94
C GLN A 270 7.77 -12.20 -4.68
N LYS A 271 8.76 -12.63 -3.91
CA LYS A 271 9.27 -11.99 -2.67
C LYS A 271 9.54 -10.49 -2.78
N ARG A 272 9.59 -9.94 -4.01
CA ARG A 272 9.84 -8.53 -4.32
C ARG A 272 9.02 -8.08 -5.51
N VAL A 273 8.43 -6.89 -5.41
CA VAL A 273 7.76 -6.20 -6.53
C VAL A 273 8.83 -5.52 -7.39
N VAL A 274 9.49 -6.26 -8.28
CA VAL A 274 10.29 -5.68 -9.37
C VAL A 274 9.38 -5.59 -10.60
N GLY A 275 8.61 -4.51 -10.70
CA GLY A 275 7.60 -4.35 -11.75
C GLY A 275 6.37 -5.24 -11.56
N LYS A 276 5.67 -5.57 -12.66
CA LYS A 276 4.40 -6.35 -12.68
C LYS A 276 4.62 -7.84 -12.95
N THR A 277 5.62 -8.43 -12.33
CA THR A 277 6.09 -9.78 -12.68
C THR A 277 5.04 -10.89 -12.46
N ALA A 278 4.08 -10.71 -11.54
CA ALA A 278 3.07 -11.73 -11.23
C ALA A 278 1.97 -11.74 -12.30
N LEU A 279 1.43 -10.55 -12.61
CA LEU A 279 0.38 -10.39 -13.61
C LEU A 279 0.87 -10.79 -15.01
N ASN A 280 2.15 -10.57 -15.32
CA ASN A 280 2.73 -10.93 -16.60
C ASN A 280 2.65 -12.43 -16.92
N ARG A 281 2.54 -13.32 -15.92
CA ARG A 281 2.37 -14.77 -16.17
C ARG A 281 1.02 -15.12 -16.82
N PHE A 282 0.07 -14.21 -16.73
CA PHE A 282 -1.28 -14.40 -17.27
C PHE A 282 -1.47 -13.63 -18.58
N LEU A 283 -0.43 -12.94 -19.09
CA LEU A 283 -0.49 -12.32 -20.40
C LEU A 283 -0.54 -13.40 -21.49
N ILE A 284 -1.37 -13.15 -22.50
CA ILE A 284 -1.31 -13.86 -23.77
C ILE A 284 -0.07 -13.32 -24.49
N SER A 285 0.95 -14.16 -24.64
CA SER A 285 2.10 -13.83 -25.49
C SER A 285 1.63 -13.63 -26.93
N ASN A 286 1.99 -12.50 -27.53
CA ASN A 286 1.93 -12.34 -28.98
C ASN A 286 3.14 -13.00 -29.64
#